data_AF-A0A1Y1QYI3-F1
#
_entry.id   AF-A0A1Y1QYI3-F1
#
_cell.length_a   1.000
_cell.length_b   1.000
_cell.length_c   1.000
_cell.angle_alpha   90.00
_cell.angle_beta   90.00
_cell.angle_gamma   90.00
#
_symmetry.space_group_name_H-M   'P 1'
#
loop_
_entity.id
_entity.type
_entity.pdbx_description
1 polymer ?
#
loop_
_entity_poly.entity_id
_entity_poly.type
_entity_poly.pdbx_seq_one_letter_code
_entity_poly.pdbx_strand_id
1 'polypeptide(L)'
;MHIFIAVVVLALLVGWVRSEPRRSEPKKKLQAVWTEFSVPFMPKHKNLTPRFRAWVETSALMAKEPALQAWLLGLHAEGLQALVKKVAEFCVEMDVKLDWLFDAKAAVEPNARIAAEDMVIDYCKIVFKAVHSQKVAHE
;
A
#
# COMPACT_ATOMS: atom_id res chain seq x y z
N MET A 1 -21.93 57.54 -39.60
CA MET A 1 -20.93 56.45 -39.54
C MET A 1 -20.37 56.17 -38.12
N HIS A 2 -20.89 56.75 -37.03
CA HIS A 2 -20.33 56.52 -35.67
C HIS A 2 -21.08 55.47 -34.82
N ILE A 3 -22.34 55.16 -35.14
CA ILE A 3 -23.16 54.22 -34.35
C ILE A 3 -22.77 52.75 -34.61
N PHE A 4 -22.41 52.41 -35.86
CA PHE A 4 -21.96 51.06 -36.21
C PHE A 4 -20.63 50.68 -35.54
N ILE A 5 -19.74 51.66 -35.33
CA ILE A 5 -18.45 51.41 -34.67
C ILE A 5 -18.66 51.08 -33.18
N ALA A 6 -19.59 51.77 -32.51
CA ALA A 6 -19.89 51.52 -31.10
C ALA A 6 -20.48 50.11 -30.85
N VAL A 7 -21.35 49.63 -31.75
CA VAL A 7 -21.96 48.29 -31.61
C VAL A 7 -20.94 47.17 -31.88
N VAL A 8 -20.02 47.36 -32.83
CA VAL A 8 -18.96 46.38 -33.13
C VAL A 8 -17.94 46.31 -31.98
N VAL A 9 -17.59 47.44 -31.36
CA VAL A 9 -16.68 47.45 -30.20
C VAL A 9 -17.33 46.80 -28.97
N LEU A 10 -18.64 47.02 -28.74
CA LEU A 10 -19.36 46.39 -27.64
C LEU A 10 -19.50 44.86 -27.84
N ALA A 11 -19.76 44.40 -29.06
CA ALA A 11 -19.82 42.98 -29.39
C ALA A 11 -18.46 42.27 -29.25
N LEU A 12 -17.36 42.97 -29.55
CA LEU A 12 -16.00 42.45 -29.34
C LEU A 12 -15.64 42.38 -27.86
N LEU A 13 -16.06 43.33 -27.03
CA LEU A 13 -15.79 43.29 -25.58
C LEU A 13 -16.60 42.21 -24.84
N VAL A 14 -17.82 41.91 -25.28
CA VAL A 14 -18.63 40.81 -24.69
C VAL A 14 -18.20 39.44 -25.24
N GLY A 15 -17.66 39.38 -26.46
CA GLY A 15 -17.14 38.16 -27.07
C GLY A 15 -15.83 37.64 -26.45
N TRP A 16 -15.05 38.52 -25.81
CA TRP A 16 -13.77 38.16 -25.16
C TRP A 16 -13.92 37.62 -23.74
N VAL A 17 -15.10 37.73 -23.12
CA VAL A 17 -15.35 37.24 -21.74
C VAL A 17 -15.85 35.77 -21.73
N ARG A 18 -15.99 35.11 -22.89
CA ARG A 18 -16.61 33.77 -22.99
C ARG A 18 -15.75 32.69 -23.65
N SER A 19 -14.44 32.89 -23.76
CA SER A 19 -13.53 31.93 -24.38
C SER A 19 -12.33 31.58 -23.49
N GLU A 20 -12.60 31.04 -22.30
CA GLU A 20 -11.63 30.17 -21.62
C GLU A 20 -11.90 28.71 -22.01
N PRO A 21 -10.94 28.01 -22.62
CA PRO A 21 -11.07 26.57 -22.85
C PRO A 21 -10.99 25.85 -21.50
N ARG A 22 -12.02 25.06 -21.17
CA ARG A 22 -11.94 24.02 -20.13
C ARG A 22 -10.68 23.17 -20.34
N ARG A 23 -9.77 23.17 -19.36
CA ARG A 23 -8.88 22.02 -19.15
C ARG A 23 -8.59 21.82 -17.67
N SER A 24 -9.48 21.04 -17.05
CA SER A 24 -9.24 20.31 -15.82
C SER A 24 -8.01 19.40 -15.98
N GLU A 25 -6.85 19.77 -15.44
CA GLU A 25 -5.70 18.86 -15.33
C GLU A 25 -4.95 18.82 -13.98
N PRO A 26 -5.56 19.02 -12.79
CA PRO A 26 -4.89 18.60 -11.55
C PRO A 26 -4.77 17.08 -11.47
N LYS A 27 -5.76 16.33 -11.99
CA LYS A 27 -5.78 14.86 -11.87
C LYS A 27 -4.71 14.16 -12.70
N LYS A 28 -4.38 14.66 -13.89
CA LYS A 28 -3.35 14.04 -14.74
C LYS A 28 -1.94 14.29 -14.23
N LYS A 29 -1.65 15.47 -13.68
CA LYS A 29 -0.35 15.74 -13.06
C LYS A 29 -0.17 14.93 -11.78
N LEU A 30 -1.21 14.80 -10.95
CA LEU A 30 -1.16 13.92 -9.79
C LEU A 30 -1.01 12.46 -10.20
N GLN A 31 -1.80 11.97 -11.17
CA GLN A 31 -1.65 10.60 -11.67
C GLN A 31 -0.28 10.35 -12.26
N ALA A 32 0.29 11.30 -13.01
CA ALA A 32 1.65 11.20 -13.54
C ALA A 32 2.70 11.09 -12.41
N VAL A 33 2.59 11.91 -11.36
CA VAL A 33 3.46 11.85 -10.17
C VAL A 33 3.27 10.52 -9.43
N TRP A 34 2.04 10.04 -9.26
CA TRP A 34 1.78 8.73 -8.66
C TRP A 34 2.35 7.58 -9.52
N THR A 35 2.29 7.68 -10.85
CA THR A 35 2.87 6.67 -11.76
C THR A 35 4.40 6.71 -11.80
N GLU A 36 4.99 7.89 -11.58
CA GLU A 36 6.45 8.07 -11.51
C GLU A 36 7.01 7.54 -10.18
N PHE A 37 6.23 7.62 -9.08
CA PHE A 37 6.51 6.90 -7.83
C PHE A 37 6.14 5.41 -7.87
N SER A 38 5.32 4.96 -8.83
CA SER A 38 4.87 3.57 -8.96
C SER A 38 5.55 2.79 -10.09
N VAL A 39 6.67 3.28 -10.64
CA VAL A 39 7.50 2.46 -11.54
C VAL A 39 8.01 1.27 -10.71
N PRO A 40 7.82 0.04 -11.20
CA PRO A 40 7.75 -1.11 -10.32
C PRO A 40 9.15 -1.52 -9.87
N PHE A 41 9.47 -1.23 -8.61
CA PHE A 41 10.26 -2.19 -7.83
C PHE A 41 9.38 -3.41 -7.58
N MET A 42 9.06 -4.15 -8.64
CA MET A 42 8.76 -5.57 -8.50
C MET A 42 10.08 -6.28 -8.78
N PRO A 43 10.97 -6.46 -7.79
CA PRO A 43 11.87 -7.59 -7.87
C PRO A 43 10.99 -8.80 -8.17
N LYS A 44 11.44 -9.73 -9.02
CA LYS A 44 10.77 -11.03 -9.23
C LYS A 44 10.46 -11.61 -7.84
N HIS A 45 9.26 -11.37 -7.33
CA HIS A 45 8.95 -11.68 -5.95
C HIS A 45 8.87 -13.20 -5.92
N LYS A 46 9.94 -13.81 -5.38
CA LYS A 46 9.90 -15.17 -4.87
C LYS A 46 8.56 -15.28 -4.13
N ASN A 47 7.72 -16.24 -4.51
CA ASN A 47 6.43 -16.39 -3.84
C ASN A 47 6.69 -16.80 -2.39
N LEU A 48 6.67 -15.82 -1.48
CA LEU A 48 6.94 -16.00 -0.06
C LEU A 48 5.71 -16.51 0.69
N THR A 49 4.52 -16.47 0.09
CA THR A 49 3.25 -16.82 0.72
C THR A 49 3.24 -18.21 1.35
N PRO A 50 3.73 -19.28 0.68
CA PRO A 50 3.77 -20.62 1.29
C PRO A 50 4.72 -20.68 2.49
N ARG A 51 5.87 -19.98 2.42
CA ARG A 51 6.86 -19.93 3.50
C ARG A 51 6.35 -19.13 4.68
N PHE A 52 5.66 -18.03 4.41
CA PHE A 52 5.01 -17.22 5.43
C PHE A 52 3.92 -18.00 6.13
N ARG A 53 3.06 -18.72 5.39
CA ARG A 53 2.03 -19.58 5.98
C ARG A 53 2.65 -20.65 6.88
N ALA A 54 3.68 -21.35 6.40
CA ALA A 54 4.39 -22.34 7.20
C ALA A 54 5.01 -21.72 8.47
N TRP A 55 5.61 -20.53 8.36
CA TRP A 55 6.13 -19.80 9.53
C TRP A 55 5.01 -19.45 10.53
N VAL A 56 3.85 -18.98 10.08
CA VAL A 56 2.69 -18.70 10.95
C VAL A 56 2.25 -19.98 11.70
N GLU A 57 2.32 -21.14 11.06
CA GLU A 57 1.96 -22.44 11.68
C GLU A 57 2.99 -22.90 12.72
N THR A 58 4.28 -22.69 12.48
CA THR A 58 5.36 -23.27 13.30
C THR A 58 5.99 -22.31 14.31
N SER A 59 5.78 -21.00 14.15
CA SER A 59 6.41 -19.98 15.00
C SER A 59 5.91 -20.07 16.45
N ALA A 60 6.87 -20.17 17.38
CA ALA A 60 6.58 -20.16 18.81
C ALA A 60 6.12 -18.79 19.33
N LEU A 61 6.55 -17.69 18.68
CA LEU A 61 6.08 -16.35 19.03
C LEU A 61 4.66 -16.11 18.49
N MET A 62 4.37 -16.55 17.26
CA MET A 62 3.03 -16.48 16.69
C MET A 62 2.02 -17.32 17.49
N ALA A 63 2.43 -18.48 18.03
CA ALA A 63 1.59 -19.33 18.87
C ALA A 63 1.09 -18.63 20.15
N LYS A 64 1.75 -17.54 20.60
CA LYS A 64 1.28 -16.71 21.72
C LYS A 64 0.13 -15.78 21.34
N GLU A 65 -0.16 -15.64 20.05
CA GLU A 65 -1.19 -14.74 19.48
C GLU A 65 -2.26 -15.55 18.74
N PRO A 66 -3.02 -16.43 19.43
CA PRO A 66 -3.87 -17.43 18.77
C PRO A 66 -4.96 -16.84 17.87
N ALA A 67 -5.53 -15.68 18.24
CA ALA A 67 -6.52 -14.99 17.42
C ALA A 67 -5.92 -14.44 16.12
N LEU A 68 -4.71 -13.88 16.20
CA LEU A 68 -3.98 -13.38 15.03
C LEU A 68 -3.58 -14.54 14.12
N GLN A 69 -3.05 -15.63 14.70
CA GLN A 69 -2.66 -16.83 13.98
C GLN A 69 -3.85 -17.42 13.21
N ALA A 70 -4.99 -17.60 13.88
CA ALA A 70 -6.21 -18.12 13.24
C ALA A 70 -6.68 -17.20 12.10
N TRP A 71 -6.64 -15.88 12.30
CA TRP A 71 -7.00 -14.93 11.24
C TRP A 71 -6.08 -15.01 10.03
N LEU A 72 -4.76 -15.04 10.24
CA LEU A 72 -3.77 -15.16 9.17
C LEU A 72 -3.94 -16.47 8.38
N LEU A 73 -4.17 -17.59 9.07
CA LEU A 73 -4.39 -18.88 8.43
C LEU A 73 -5.73 -18.97 7.71
N GLY A 74 -6.74 -18.23 8.18
CA GLY A 74 -8.06 -18.12 7.56
C GLY A 74 -8.13 -17.17 6.36
N LEU A 75 -7.07 -16.39 6.07
CA LEU A 75 -7.03 -15.56 4.86
C LEU A 75 -7.05 -16.43 3.60
N HIS A 76 -7.90 -16.04 2.65
CA HIS A 76 -7.88 -16.59 1.30
C HIS A 76 -6.53 -16.27 0.61
N ALA A 77 -6.18 -17.05 -0.41
CA ALA A 77 -4.84 -17.02 -1.01
C ALA A 77 -4.40 -15.62 -1.47
N GLU A 78 -5.30 -14.89 -2.14
CA GLU A 78 -5.01 -13.53 -2.62
C GLU A 78 -4.78 -12.53 -1.49
N GLY A 79 -5.64 -12.56 -0.46
CA GLY A 79 -5.51 -11.71 0.73
C GLY A 79 -4.22 -11.98 1.49
N LEU A 80 -3.84 -13.25 1.66
CA LEU A 80 -2.57 -13.60 2.29
C LEU A 80 -1.38 -13.14 1.42
N GLN A 81 -1.43 -13.34 0.10
CA GLN A 81 -0.37 -12.87 -0.79
C GLN A 81 -0.20 -11.34 -0.75
N ALA A 82 -1.31 -10.60 -0.74
CA ALA A 82 -1.29 -9.14 -0.62
C ALA A 82 -0.67 -8.70 0.72
N LEU A 83 -1.04 -9.36 1.83
CA LEU A 83 -0.45 -9.09 3.14
C LEU A 83 1.04 -9.39 3.15
N VAL A 84 1.45 -10.56 2.65
CA VAL A 84 2.88 -10.96 2.60
C VAL A 84 3.70 -9.98 1.78
N LYS A 85 3.15 -9.45 0.69
CA LYS A 85 3.79 -8.38 -0.08
C LYS A 85 4.01 -7.13 0.77
N LYS A 86 3.00 -6.70 1.53
CA LYS A 86 3.09 -5.54 2.41
C LYS A 86 4.05 -5.73 3.58
N VAL A 87 4.07 -6.93 4.17
CA VAL A 87 5.06 -7.31 5.18
C VAL A 87 6.47 -7.26 4.59
N ALA A 88 6.67 -7.77 3.37
CA ALA A 88 7.97 -7.73 2.73
C ALA A 88 8.44 -6.30 2.43
N GLU A 89 7.54 -5.43 1.95
CA GLU A 89 7.81 -3.99 1.77
C GLU A 89 8.22 -3.34 3.09
N PHE A 90 7.45 -3.56 4.16
CA PHE A 90 7.75 -3.04 5.50
C PHE A 90 9.09 -3.55 6.04
N CYS A 91 9.43 -4.84 5.86
CA CYS A 91 10.73 -5.35 6.26
C CYS A 91 11.87 -4.65 5.52
N VAL A 92 11.74 -4.37 4.22
CA VAL A 92 12.75 -3.63 3.45
C VAL A 92 12.92 -2.20 3.99
N GLU A 93 11.83 -1.52 4.33
CA GLU A 93 11.88 -0.17 4.94
C GLU A 93 12.63 -0.15 6.28
N MET A 94 12.56 -1.25 7.04
CA MET A 94 13.22 -1.41 8.33
C MET A 94 14.63 -2.01 8.23
N ASP A 95 15.18 -2.19 7.02
CA ASP A 95 16.46 -2.87 6.74
C ASP A 95 16.53 -4.31 7.30
N VAL A 96 15.39 -5.01 7.29
CA VAL A 96 15.24 -6.41 7.72
C VAL A 96 14.88 -7.27 6.51
N LYS A 97 15.43 -8.49 6.44
CA LYS A 97 15.05 -9.44 5.40
C LYS A 97 13.98 -10.39 5.93
N LEU A 98 12.80 -10.39 5.31
CA LEU A 98 11.71 -11.30 5.67
C LEU A 98 12.12 -12.79 5.58
N ASP A 99 13.03 -13.14 4.66
CA ASP A 99 13.56 -14.51 4.54
C ASP A 99 14.28 -15.01 5.82
N TRP A 100 14.70 -14.12 6.73
CA TRP A 100 15.28 -14.50 8.03
C TRP A 100 14.30 -15.26 8.94
N LEU A 101 12.99 -15.06 8.75
CA LEU A 101 11.95 -15.74 9.52
C LEU A 101 11.72 -17.17 9.01
N PHE A 102 12.05 -17.43 7.74
CA PHE A 102 11.77 -18.71 7.08
C PHE A 102 12.98 -19.64 7.07
N ASP A 103 14.19 -19.07 7.05
CA ASP A 103 15.42 -19.83 6.91
C ASP A 103 16.15 -19.96 8.24
N ALA A 104 16.00 -21.12 8.87
CA ALA A 104 16.72 -21.47 10.09
C ALA A 104 18.25 -21.39 9.90
N LYS A 105 18.75 -21.58 8.68
CA LYS A 105 20.19 -21.57 8.32
C LYS A 105 20.72 -20.17 7.98
N ALA A 106 19.86 -19.15 7.94
CA ALA A 106 20.34 -17.79 7.75
C ALA A 106 21.32 -17.44 8.88
N ALA A 107 22.55 -17.05 8.52
CA ALA A 107 23.57 -16.60 9.45
C ALA A 107 23.22 -15.21 10.01
N VAL A 108 22.20 -15.19 10.86
CA VAL A 108 21.65 -13.99 11.51
C VAL A 108 21.83 -14.19 13.00
N GLU A 109 22.22 -13.12 13.68
CA GLU A 109 22.34 -13.13 15.13
C GLU A 109 20.98 -13.48 15.78
N PRO A 110 20.93 -14.36 16.79
CA PRO A 110 19.66 -14.86 17.32
C PRO A 110 18.69 -13.76 17.81
N ASN A 111 19.20 -12.72 18.49
CA ASN A 111 18.35 -11.63 18.98
C ASN A 111 17.80 -10.79 17.82
N ALA A 112 18.58 -10.57 16.75
CA ALA A 112 18.12 -9.90 15.55
C ALA A 112 17.00 -10.69 14.84
N ARG A 113 17.06 -12.02 14.84
CA ARG A 113 15.96 -12.86 14.32
C ARG A 113 14.71 -12.72 15.17
N ILE A 114 14.84 -12.77 16.50
CA ILE A 114 13.70 -12.61 17.43
C ILE A 114 13.06 -11.22 17.24
N ALA A 115 13.88 -10.16 17.17
CA ALA A 115 13.38 -8.80 16.94
C ALA A 115 12.67 -8.65 15.59
N ALA A 116 13.20 -9.26 14.53
CA ALA A 116 12.54 -9.29 13.22
C ALA A 116 11.19 -10.02 13.27
N GLU A 117 11.11 -11.11 14.03
CA GLU A 117 9.89 -11.88 14.23
C GLU A 117 8.82 -11.07 14.98
N ASP A 118 9.19 -10.47 16.12
CA ASP A 118 8.32 -9.59 16.91
C ASP A 118 7.81 -8.41 16.06
N MET A 119 8.70 -7.79 15.28
CA MET A 119 8.36 -6.67 14.40
C MET A 119 7.30 -7.06 13.34
N VAL A 120 7.45 -8.23 12.71
CA VAL A 120 6.47 -8.73 11.74
C VAL A 120 5.14 -9.09 12.41
N ILE A 121 5.19 -9.66 13.61
CA ILE A 121 3.98 -9.95 14.41
C ILE A 121 3.24 -8.65 14.74
N ASP A 122 3.95 -7.62 15.19
CA ASP A 122 3.35 -6.33 15.54
C ASP A 122 2.73 -5.63 14.33
N TYR A 123 3.39 -5.69 13.17
CA TYR A 123 2.79 -5.24 11.92
C TYR A 123 1.47 -5.96 11.64
N CYS A 124 1.45 -7.30 11.75
CA CYS A 124 0.25 -8.10 11.53
C CYS A 124 -0.85 -7.77 12.55
N LYS A 125 -0.50 -7.49 13.81
CA LYS A 125 -1.46 -7.03 14.84
C LYS A 125 -2.09 -5.70 14.48
N ILE A 126 -1.31 -4.74 13.95
CA ILE A 126 -1.83 -3.44 13.51
C ILE A 126 -2.83 -3.64 12.37
N VAL A 127 -2.49 -4.43 11.37
CA VAL A 127 -3.40 -4.74 10.24
C VAL A 127 -4.65 -5.46 10.74
N PHE A 128 -4.51 -6.46 11.61
CA PHE A 128 -5.62 -7.19 12.21
C PHE A 128 -6.58 -6.25 12.93
N LYS A 129 -6.06 -5.38 13.81
CA LYS A 129 -6.86 -4.37 14.51
C LYS A 129 -7.57 -3.44 13.54
N ALA A 130 -6.86 -2.91 12.54
CA ALA A 130 -7.44 -2.00 11.55
C ALA A 130 -8.61 -2.64 10.78
N VAL A 131 -8.50 -3.92 10.40
CA VAL A 131 -9.57 -4.65 9.72
C VAL A 131 -10.77 -4.90 10.64
N HIS A 132 -10.53 -5.21 11.91
CA HIS A 132 -11.62 -5.50 12.86
C HIS A 132 -12.32 -4.24 13.37
N SER A 133 -11.59 -3.13 13.56
CA SER A 133 -12.18 -1.84 13.94
C SER A 133 -13.04 -1.23 12.83
N GLN A 134 -12.74 -1.52 11.55
CA GLN A 134 -13.58 -1.08 10.44
C GLN A 134 -14.95 -1.76 10.40
N LYS A 135 -15.05 -3.01 10.87
CA LYS A 135 -16.32 -3.75 10.90
C LYS A 135 -17.33 -3.14 11.87
N VAL A 136 -16.86 -2.50 12.95
CA VAL A 136 -17.71 -1.88 13.98
C VAL A 136 -18.34 -0.56 13.50
N ALA A 137 -17.78 0.10 12.48
CA ALA A 137 -18.26 1.40 12.00
C ALA A 137 -19.32 1.32 10.90
N HIS A 138 -19.71 0.11 10.47
CA HIS A 138 -20.65 -0.14 9.38
C HIS A 138 -21.93 -0.88 9.81
N GLU A 139 -22.14 -1.04 11.12
CA GLU A 139 -23.40 -1.47 11.73
C GLU A 139 -24.16 -0.26 12.30
#